data_AF-A0A6L4ADM7-F1
#
_entry.id   AF-A0A6L4ADM7-F1
#
_cell.length_a   1.000
_cell.length_b   1.000
_cell.length_c   1.000
_cell.angle_alpha   90.00
_cell.angle_beta   90.00
_cell.angle_gamma   90.00
#
_symmetry.space_group_name_H-M   'P 1'
#
loop_
_entity.id
_entity.type
_entity.pdbx_description
1 polymer ?
#
loop_
_entity_poly.entity_id
_entity_poly.type
_entity_poly.pdbx_seq_one_letter_code
_entity_poly.pdbx_strand_id
1 'polypeptide(L)'
;EGSVFVLDPKGENAQKTHEERQEYGPVLALDPFGVSGLPSARFNPLRYLAGDSMITDAQTLADALIIGDDYFSNSARQLLTGLILHVVAEPSLTVPGYAGPVGRDVITVRRLLMRGLEKTLKSMVTSTAEPLAVREIIADIGEWGLSTAEEEWSGIKNSAIEQTKWLNAPEFRAVLEEGNGENQIDFSAYLSSVMSVYVCLPAPYFATFNRWLRLVVAAALDAMTKRLAPPPEPVRFVLDEVAQLGNLAKIESALTLSAGYGVQLWGIWQHIKDIERCYPSSGVGGWVSSSGLRLVFSVQDNETIRYFAAATGEALTETDIRQLPPGKLLCLMDGENPVLVDRWPGPG
;
A
#
# COMPACT_ATOMS: atom_id res chain seq x y z
N GLU A 1 19.62 -3.55 -11.68
CA GLU A 1 19.01 -3.55 -13.02
C GLU A 1 17.49 -3.30 -13.00
N GLY A 2 16.63 -4.16 -12.45
CA GLY A 2 15.16 -3.91 -12.43
C GLY A 2 14.66 -2.85 -11.42
N SER A 3 13.40 -2.42 -11.57
CA SER A 3 12.70 -1.50 -10.64
C SER A 3 12.51 -2.10 -9.25
N VAL A 4 12.46 -1.24 -8.22
CA VAL A 4 12.20 -1.68 -6.84
C VAL A 4 11.21 -0.76 -6.14
N PHE A 5 10.31 -1.38 -5.38
CA PHE A 5 9.49 -0.74 -4.36
C PHE A 5 9.94 -1.30 -3.00
N VAL A 6 10.34 -0.45 -2.07
CA VAL A 6 10.88 -0.89 -0.77
C VAL A 6 10.10 -0.21 0.35
N LEU A 7 9.43 -0.98 1.20
CA LEU A 7 9.02 -0.50 2.52
C LEU A 7 10.28 -0.45 3.38
N ASP A 8 10.71 0.75 3.79
CA ASP A 8 11.99 0.96 4.47
C ASP A 8 11.79 1.72 5.78
N PRO A 9 11.42 1.01 6.88
CA PRO A 9 11.11 1.63 8.16
C PRO A 9 12.21 2.56 8.70
N LYS A 10 13.47 2.29 8.34
CA LYS A 10 14.63 3.01 8.86
C LYS A 10 15.24 3.99 7.87
N GLY A 11 14.81 3.98 6.60
CA GLY A 11 15.44 4.76 5.53
C GLY A 11 16.85 4.30 5.16
N GLU A 12 17.35 3.22 5.77
CA GLU A 12 18.72 2.75 5.57
C GLU A 12 18.91 2.12 4.20
N ASN A 13 17.89 1.44 3.66
CA ASN A 13 17.98 0.85 2.33
C ASN A 13 18.02 1.97 1.29
N ALA A 14 17.18 2.99 1.45
CA ALA A 14 17.18 4.17 0.60
C ALA A 14 18.55 4.85 0.60
N GLN A 15 19.13 5.09 1.78
CA GLN A 15 20.43 5.74 1.91
C GLN A 15 21.58 4.90 1.33
N LYS A 16 21.68 3.63 1.71
CA LYS A 16 22.80 2.75 1.33
C LYS A 16 22.83 2.41 -0.15
N THR A 17 21.66 2.36 -0.79
CA THR A 17 21.54 1.97 -2.21
C THR A 17 21.34 3.15 -3.14
N HIS A 18 21.27 4.39 -2.64
CA HIS A 18 20.95 5.57 -3.44
C HIS A 18 21.87 5.74 -4.66
N GLU A 19 23.18 5.78 -4.43
CA GLU A 19 24.19 6.02 -5.48
C GLU A 19 24.16 4.93 -6.55
N GLU A 20 24.21 3.66 -6.15
CA GLU A 20 24.16 2.53 -7.09
C GLU A 20 22.83 2.49 -7.86
N ARG A 21 21.72 2.82 -7.21
CA ARG A 21 20.40 2.78 -7.86
C ARG A 21 20.20 3.90 -8.87
N GLN A 22 20.85 5.06 -8.68
CA GLN A 22 20.83 6.16 -9.64
C GLN A 22 21.44 5.79 -11.00
N GLU A 23 22.33 4.79 -11.04
CA GLU A 23 22.88 4.29 -12.31
C GLU A 23 21.82 3.59 -13.18
N TYR A 24 20.74 3.06 -12.58
CA TYR A 24 19.67 2.37 -13.31
C TYR A 24 18.48 3.27 -13.63
N GLY A 25 18.17 4.27 -12.78
CA GLY A 25 17.03 5.16 -12.97
C GLY A 25 16.73 6.05 -11.76
N PRO A 26 15.62 6.80 -11.79
CA PRO A 26 15.25 7.71 -10.71
C PRO A 26 15.09 6.99 -9.36
N VAL A 27 15.59 7.63 -8.29
CA VAL A 27 15.47 7.17 -6.91
C VAL A 27 14.62 8.16 -6.13
N LEU A 28 13.44 7.72 -5.71
CA LEU A 28 12.43 8.55 -5.04
C LEU A 28 12.15 7.98 -3.64
N ALA A 29 12.11 8.86 -2.64
CA ALA A 29 11.81 8.48 -1.26
C ALA A 29 10.52 9.17 -0.80
N LEU A 30 9.48 8.42 -0.48
CA LEU A 30 8.32 8.91 0.26
C LEU A 30 8.67 8.92 1.74
N ASP A 31 9.10 10.09 2.22
CA ASP A 31 9.69 10.23 3.54
C ASP A 31 9.11 11.45 4.27
N PRO A 32 7.92 11.31 4.91
CA PRO A 32 7.28 12.42 5.61
C PRO A 32 8.10 12.93 6.80
N PHE A 33 8.99 12.11 7.38
CA PHE A 33 9.77 12.45 8.57
C PHE A 33 11.25 12.73 8.28
N GLY A 34 11.70 12.59 7.03
CA GLY A 34 13.08 12.82 6.62
C GLY A 34 14.09 11.82 7.19
N VAL A 35 13.67 10.60 7.52
CA VAL A 35 14.55 9.60 8.17
C VAL A 35 15.58 8.96 7.24
N SER A 36 15.33 8.96 5.93
CA SER A 36 16.29 8.50 4.92
C SER A 36 17.41 9.52 4.67
N GLY A 37 17.21 10.78 5.04
CA GLY A 37 18.09 11.90 4.69
C GLY A 37 18.02 12.33 3.22
N LEU A 38 17.17 11.69 2.39
CA LEU A 38 16.96 12.05 0.99
C LEU A 38 15.85 13.10 0.86
N PRO A 39 15.83 13.88 -0.25
CA PRO A 39 14.69 14.73 -0.57
C PRO A 39 13.39 13.92 -0.68
N SER A 40 12.36 14.34 0.07
CA SER A 40 11.07 13.67 0.07
C SER A 40 10.33 13.91 -1.24
N ALA A 41 9.99 12.83 -1.94
CA ALA A 41 9.10 12.81 -3.07
C ALA A 41 7.64 12.96 -2.64
N ARG A 42 6.75 13.07 -3.62
CA ARG A 42 5.31 13.18 -3.46
C ARG A 42 4.61 12.10 -4.25
N PHE A 43 3.44 11.70 -3.75
CA PHE A 43 2.55 10.77 -4.40
C PHE A 43 1.10 11.20 -4.14
N ASN A 44 0.53 11.96 -5.06
CA ASN A 44 -0.92 12.14 -5.13
C ASN A 44 -1.59 10.93 -5.80
N PRO A 45 -2.30 10.04 -5.07
CA PRO A 45 -2.98 8.89 -5.67
C PRO A 45 -4.13 9.32 -6.59
N LEU A 46 -4.72 10.51 -6.39
CA LEU A 46 -5.86 10.94 -7.19
C LEU A 46 -5.45 11.35 -8.61
N ARG A 47 -4.18 11.69 -8.83
CA ARG A 47 -3.63 12.06 -10.14
C ARG A 47 -3.84 10.97 -11.19
N TYR A 48 -3.87 9.71 -10.77
CA TYR A 48 -3.90 8.55 -11.65
C TYR A 48 -5.30 7.93 -11.83
N LEU A 49 -6.32 8.56 -11.22
CA LEU A 49 -7.72 8.20 -11.41
C LEU A 49 -8.21 8.81 -12.73
N ALA A 50 -8.07 8.05 -13.81
CA ALA A 50 -8.43 8.50 -15.16
C ALA A 50 -8.91 7.34 -16.04
N GLY A 51 -9.64 7.68 -17.12
CA GLY A 51 -10.09 6.71 -18.11
C GLY A 51 -11.12 5.71 -17.57
N ASP A 52 -11.22 4.57 -18.25
CA ASP A 52 -12.27 3.57 -18.02
C ASP A 52 -12.18 2.88 -16.64
N SER A 53 -10.98 2.84 -16.03
CA SER A 53 -10.76 2.22 -14.71
C SER A 53 -11.05 3.17 -13.53
N MET A 54 -11.34 4.45 -13.77
CA MET A 54 -11.42 5.49 -12.72
C MET A 54 -12.31 5.07 -11.54
N ILE A 55 -13.46 4.44 -11.79
CA ILE A 55 -14.39 4.00 -10.75
C ILE A 55 -13.78 2.89 -9.90
N THR A 56 -13.25 1.85 -10.54
CA THR A 56 -12.63 0.69 -9.86
C THR A 56 -11.39 1.10 -9.08
N ASP A 57 -10.61 2.04 -9.62
CA ASP A 57 -9.44 2.60 -8.97
C ASP A 57 -9.84 3.43 -7.73
N ALA A 58 -10.93 4.20 -7.81
CA ALA A 58 -11.46 4.95 -6.67
C ALA A 58 -11.98 4.04 -5.55
N GLN A 59 -12.63 2.93 -5.92
CA GLN A 59 -13.07 1.89 -4.96
C GLN A 59 -11.87 1.22 -4.29
N THR A 60 -10.88 0.82 -5.09
CA THR A 60 -9.64 0.22 -4.59
C THR A 60 -8.92 1.16 -3.61
N LEU A 61 -8.90 2.46 -3.93
CA LEU A 61 -8.35 3.49 -3.07
C LEU A 61 -9.13 3.62 -1.76
N ALA A 62 -10.46 3.62 -1.81
CA ALA A 62 -11.30 3.65 -0.61
C ALA A 62 -11.11 2.40 0.27
N ASP A 63 -10.97 1.22 -0.34
CA ASP A 63 -10.69 -0.05 0.34
C ASP A 63 -9.33 -0.06 1.06
N ALA A 64 -8.33 0.60 0.48
CA ALA A 64 -7.02 0.74 1.14
C ALA A 64 -7.10 1.66 2.38
N LEU A 65 -7.97 2.67 2.34
CA LEU A 65 -8.11 3.72 3.37
C LEU A 65 -9.02 3.32 4.54
N ILE A 66 -10.05 2.51 4.30
CA ILE A 66 -11.02 2.09 5.30
C ILE A 66 -10.84 0.59 5.60
N ILE A 67 -10.58 0.28 6.86
CA ILE A 67 -10.35 -1.07 7.38
C ILE A 67 -11.58 -1.50 8.17
N GLY A 68 -12.04 -2.72 7.93
CA GLY A 68 -13.18 -3.33 8.61
C GLY A 68 -14.30 -3.70 7.65
N ASP A 69 -15.05 -4.74 8.03
CA ASP A 69 -16.12 -5.34 7.24
C ASP A 69 -17.51 -5.13 7.87
N ASP A 70 -17.59 -4.36 8.95
CA ASP A 70 -18.86 -3.98 9.55
C ASP A 70 -19.64 -3.00 8.67
N TYR A 71 -20.93 -2.84 8.96
CA TYR A 71 -21.83 -1.99 8.20
C TYR A 71 -21.30 -0.55 8.03
N PHE A 72 -20.80 0.07 9.10
CA PHE A 72 -20.34 1.45 9.03
C PHE A 72 -19.03 1.58 8.26
N SER A 73 -18.14 0.61 8.34
CA SER A 73 -16.93 0.57 7.50
C SER A 73 -17.27 0.37 6.01
N ASN A 74 -18.24 -0.50 5.69
CA ASN A 74 -18.74 -0.66 4.31
C ASN A 74 -19.32 0.65 3.75
N SER A 75 -20.23 1.27 4.50
CA SER A 75 -20.87 2.51 4.10
C SER A 75 -19.87 3.68 4.03
N ALA A 76 -18.86 3.71 4.91
CA ALA A 76 -17.77 4.69 4.85
C ALA A 76 -16.92 4.55 3.57
N ARG A 77 -16.66 3.32 3.09
CA ARG A 77 -15.99 3.08 1.80
C ARG A 77 -16.80 3.60 0.63
N GLN A 78 -18.11 3.36 0.64
CA GLN A 78 -19.01 3.88 -0.39
C GLN A 78 -19.00 5.41 -0.41
N LEU A 79 -19.17 6.05 0.75
CA LEU A 79 -19.09 7.51 0.87
C LEU A 79 -17.74 8.05 0.36
N LEU A 80 -16.63 7.42 0.77
CA LEU A 80 -15.31 7.85 0.37
C LEU A 80 -15.08 7.70 -1.13
N THR A 81 -15.59 6.64 -1.75
CA THR A 81 -15.56 6.43 -3.21
C THR A 81 -16.24 7.59 -3.94
N GLY A 82 -17.45 7.98 -3.51
CA GLY A 82 -18.18 9.10 -4.12
C GLY A 82 -17.46 10.44 -3.94
N LEU A 83 -16.88 10.69 -2.76
CA LEU A 83 -16.09 11.90 -2.52
C LEU A 83 -14.79 11.93 -3.33
N ILE A 84 -14.10 10.80 -3.48
CA ILE A 84 -12.91 10.68 -4.33
C ILE A 84 -13.25 11.02 -5.78
N LEU A 85 -14.30 10.40 -6.34
CA LEU A 85 -14.75 10.66 -7.70
C LEU A 85 -15.17 12.11 -7.88
N HIS A 86 -15.90 12.68 -6.90
CA HIS A 86 -16.28 14.08 -6.92
C HIS A 86 -15.06 15.02 -6.94
N VAL A 87 -14.05 14.76 -6.10
CA VAL A 87 -12.81 15.56 -6.08
C VAL A 87 -12.06 15.49 -7.41
N VAL A 88 -11.99 14.32 -8.03
CA VAL A 88 -11.30 14.17 -9.32
C VAL A 88 -12.08 14.87 -10.43
N ALA A 89 -13.39 14.65 -10.51
CA ALA A 89 -14.20 14.98 -11.68
C ALA A 89 -14.85 16.37 -11.65
N GLU A 90 -15.02 17.00 -10.48
CA GLU A 90 -15.66 18.32 -10.36
C GLU A 90 -14.77 19.42 -10.97
N PRO A 91 -15.19 20.09 -12.08
CA PRO A 91 -14.36 21.11 -12.72
C PRO A 91 -14.13 22.33 -11.83
N SER A 92 -15.16 22.72 -11.07
CA SER A 92 -15.19 23.91 -10.22
C SER A 92 -15.07 23.57 -8.72
N LEU A 93 -14.17 22.64 -8.41
CA LEU A 93 -14.05 22.08 -7.07
C LEU A 93 -13.82 23.16 -6.01
N THR A 94 -14.72 23.22 -5.03
CA THR A 94 -14.62 24.10 -3.87
C THR A 94 -14.81 23.30 -2.58
N VAL A 95 -14.33 23.84 -1.47
CA VAL A 95 -14.54 23.25 -0.14
C VAL A 95 -15.36 24.25 0.69
N PRO A 96 -16.55 23.88 1.19
CA PRO A 96 -17.38 24.78 1.99
C PRO A 96 -16.63 25.36 3.19
N GLY A 97 -16.62 26.69 3.32
CA GLY A 97 -15.95 27.36 4.45
C GLY A 97 -14.43 27.27 4.45
N TYR A 98 -13.80 27.02 3.30
CA TYR A 98 -12.34 27.04 3.13
C TYR A 98 -11.95 27.95 1.96
N ALA A 99 -11.13 28.95 2.24
CA ALA A 99 -10.67 29.93 1.26
C ALA A 99 -9.22 29.69 0.78
N GLY A 100 -8.60 28.59 1.20
CA GLY A 100 -7.24 28.23 0.79
C GLY A 100 -7.21 27.45 -0.53
N PRO A 101 -6.01 27.06 -1.00
CA PRO A 101 -5.84 26.27 -2.22
C PRO A 101 -6.57 24.92 -2.14
N VAL A 102 -7.37 24.62 -3.15
CA VAL A 102 -8.09 23.35 -3.29
C VAL A 102 -7.41 22.50 -4.36
N GLY A 103 -6.69 21.46 -3.91
CA GLY A 103 -6.07 20.46 -4.79
C GLY A 103 -7.01 19.29 -5.07
N ARG A 104 -6.73 18.55 -6.15
CA ARG A 104 -7.38 17.26 -6.45
C ARG A 104 -6.59 16.14 -5.78
N ASP A 105 -6.67 16.10 -4.45
CA ASP A 105 -5.91 15.19 -3.61
C ASP A 105 -6.77 14.63 -2.46
N VAL A 106 -6.25 13.63 -1.75
CA VAL A 106 -6.95 12.99 -0.63
C VAL A 106 -7.13 13.94 0.57
N ILE A 107 -6.36 15.04 0.65
CA ILE A 107 -6.52 16.06 1.67
C ILE A 107 -7.84 16.82 1.42
N THR A 108 -8.15 17.13 0.17
CA THR A 108 -9.42 17.75 -0.21
C THR A 108 -10.60 16.82 0.04
N VAL A 109 -10.49 15.52 -0.25
CA VAL A 109 -11.51 14.51 0.11
C VAL A 109 -11.83 14.59 1.60
N ARG A 110 -10.80 14.58 2.46
CA ARG A 110 -10.99 14.74 3.91
C ARG A 110 -11.58 16.10 4.30
N ARG A 111 -11.19 17.19 3.64
CA ARG A 111 -11.75 18.52 3.92
C ARG A 111 -13.25 18.55 3.62
N LEU A 112 -13.70 17.96 2.51
CA LEU A 112 -15.12 17.85 2.17
C LEU A 112 -15.90 17.01 3.18
N LEU A 113 -15.32 15.90 3.63
CA LEU A 113 -15.90 15.05 4.69
C LEU A 113 -16.11 15.83 6.00
N MET A 114 -15.15 16.70 6.34
CA MET A 114 -15.16 17.48 7.59
C MET A 114 -15.95 18.79 7.50
N ARG A 115 -16.10 19.38 6.32
CA ARG A 115 -16.57 20.76 6.15
C ARG A 115 -17.79 20.84 5.25
N GLY A 116 -18.96 21.01 5.87
CA GLY A 116 -20.20 21.25 5.12
C GLY A 116 -20.59 20.08 4.22
N LEU A 117 -20.40 18.84 4.67
CA LEU A 117 -20.65 17.61 3.90
C LEU A 117 -22.03 17.61 3.22
N GLU A 118 -23.09 18.07 3.90
CA GLU A 118 -24.43 18.18 3.30
C GLU A 118 -24.46 19.06 2.04
N LYS A 119 -23.69 20.16 2.01
CA LYS A 119 -23.56 21.01 0.81
C LYS A 119 -22.80 20.29 -0.30
N THR A 120 -21.76 19.53 0.06
CA THR A 120 -21.03 18.68 -0.89
C THR A 120 -21.95 17.63 -1.50
N LEU A 121 -22.75 16.93 -0.69
CA LEU A 121 -23.72 15.93 -1.18
C LEU A 121 -24.74 16.55 -2.14
N LYS A 122 -25.27 17.74 -1.81
CA LYS A 122 -26.16 18.48 -2.72
C LYS A 122 -25.49 18.82 -4.05
N SER A 123 -24.21 19.18 -4.03
CA SER A 123 -23.42 19.40 -5.25
C SER A 123 -23.16 18.10 -6.02
N MET A 124 -23.00 16.98 -5.33
CA MET A 124 -22.82 15.66 -5.93
C MET A 124 -24.08 15.22 -6.68
N VAL A 125 -25.28 15.42 -6.11
CA VAL A 125 -26.58 15.13 -6.76
C VAL A 125 -26.72 15.85 -8.10
N THR A 126 -26.27 17.11 -8.18
CA THR A 126 -26.33 17.92 -9.40
C THR A 126 -25.02 17.90 -10.19
N SER A 127 -24.17 16.89 -9.99
CA SER A 127 -22.87 16.81 -10.66
C SER A 127 -23.04 16.80 -12.18
N THR A 128 -22.15 17.52 -12.86
CA THR A 128 -22.06 17.54 -14.33
C THR A 128 -20.78 16.85 -14.82
N ALA A 129 -20.18 16.01 -13.97
CA ALA A 129 -18.99 15.24 -14.30
C ALA A 129 -19.17 14.41 -15.58
N GLU A 130 -18.06 14.15 -16.25
CA GLU A 130 -17.96 13.16 -17.32
C GLU A 130 -16.85 12.17 -16.96
N PRO A 131 -16.96 10.89 -17.35
CA PRO A 131 -18.06 10.29 -18.13
C PRO A 131 -19.38 10.10 -17.35
N LEU A 132 -20.51 9.88 -18.05
CA LEU A 132 -21.83 9.60 -17.46
C LEU A 132 -21.78 8.59 -16.30
N ALA A 133 -21.07 7.46 -16.46
CA ALA A 133 -20.98 6.44 -15.42
C ALA A 133 -20.35 6.95 -14.10
N VAL A 134 -19.38 7.86 -14.20
CA VAL A 134 -18.78 8.52 -13.01
C VAL A 134 -19.78 9.49 -12.38
N ARG A 135 -20.49 10.26 -13.21
CA ARG A 135 -21.55 11.18 -12.74
C ARG A 135 -22.66 10.45 -12.02
N GLU A 136 -23.13 9.31 -12.54
CA GLU A 136 -24.18 8.50 -11.93
C GLU A 136 -23.77 8.06 -10.52
N ILE A 137 -22.57 7.52 -10.34
CA ILE A 137 -22.08 7.11 -9.02
C ILE A 137 -21.96 8.30 -8.05
N ILE A 138 -21.45 9.44 -8.52
CA ILE A 138 -21.36 10.65 -7.69
C ILE A 138 -22.77 11.09 -7.25
N ALA A 139 -23.72 11.15 -8.17
CA ALA A 139 -25.09 11.58 -7.89
C ALA A 139 -25.82 10.60 -6.96
N ASP A 140 -25.71 9.29 -7.21
CA ASP A 140 -26.33 8.24 -6.40
C ASP A 140 -25.83 8.25 -4.97
N ILE A 141 -24.52 8.43 -4.75
CA ILE A 141 -23.96 8.54 -3.39
C ILE A 141 -24.39 9.84 -2.71
N GLY A 142 -24.52 10.93 -3.47
CA GLY A 142 -25.07 12.20 -2.99
C GLY A 142 -26.51 12.04 -2.49
N GLU A 143 -27.37 11.42 -3.30
CA GLU A 143 -28.78 11.18 -2.98
C GLU A 143 -28.93 10.21 -1.81
N TRP A 144 -28.17 9.11 -1.82
CA TRP A 144 -28.13 8.16 -0.71
C TRP A 144 -27.75 8.84 0.60
N GLY A 145 -26.71 9.68 0.60
CA GLY A 145 -26.29 10.41 1.80
C GLY A 145 -27.32 11.43 2.30
N LEU A 146 -28.08 12.07 1.41
CA LEU A 146 -29.14 13.02 1.78
C LEU A 146 -30.46 12.36 2.22
N SER A 147 -30.72 11.14 1.77
CA SER A 147 -31.92 10.36 2.10
C SER A 147 -31.75 9.43 3.30
N THR A 148 -30.51 9.15 3.71
CA THR A 148 -30.21 8.34 4.91
C THR A 148 -30.64 9.05 6.19
N ALA A 149 -31.22 8.30 7.13
CA ALA A 149 -31.65 8.83 8.42
C ALA A 149 -30.48 9.43 9.22
N GLU A 150 -30.72 10.52 9.95
CA GLU A 150 -29.67 11.31 10.61
C GLU A 150 -28.78 10.48 11.56
N GLU A 151 -29.38 9.59 12.35
CA GLU A 151 -28.63 8.73 13.30
C GLU A 151 -27.67 7.78 12.57
N GLU A 152 -28.16 7.13 11.51
CA GLU A 152 -27.37 6.22 10.69
C GLU A 152 -26.27 6.97 9.93
N TRP A 153 -26.62 8.12 9.34
CA TRP A 153 -25.69 8.99 8.62
C TRP A 153 -24.55 9.47 9.52
N SER A 154 -24.87 9.82 10.78
CA SER A 154 -23.87 10.19 11.78
C SER A 154 -22.87 9.06 12.02
N GLY A 155 -23.32 7.81 12.12
CA GLY A 155 -22.45 6.64 12.25
C GLY A 155 -21.52 6.44 11.06
N ILE A 156 -22.05 6.51 9.84
CA ILE A 156 -21.28 6.38 8.58
C ILE A 156 -20.20 7.47 8.49
N LYS A 157 -20.61 8.73 8.71
CA LYS A 157 -19.71 9.89 8.68
C LYS A 157 -18.61 9.77 9.73
N ASN A 158 -18.94 9.38 10.96
CA ASN A 158 -17.95 9.24 12.03
C ASN A 158 -16.94 8.14 11.74
N SER A 159 -17.38 7.00 11.18
CA SER A 159 -16.48 5.95 10.72
C SER A 159 -15.48 6.49 9.68
N ALA A 160 -15.97 7.17 8.63
CA ALA A 160 -15.10 7.77 7.61
C ALA A 160 -14.12 8.82 8.20
N ILE A 161 -14.57 9.67 9.12
CA ILE A 161 -13.74 10.72 9.74
C ILE A 161 -12.61 10.12 10.57
N GLU A 162 -12.94 9.11 11.39
CA GLU A 162 -11.99 8.46 12.29
C GLU A 162 -10.92 7.72 11.50
N GLN A 163 -11.32 6.97 10.47
CA GLN A 163 -10.40 6.19 9.66
C GLN A 163 -9.52 7.05 8.75
N THR A 164 -9.93 8.28 8.43
CA THR A 164 -9.11 9.23 7.67
C THR A 164 -8.34 10.22 8.55
N LYS A 165 -8.35 10.09 9.88
CA LYS A 165 -7.80 11.11 10.81
C LYS A 165 -6.33 11.41 10.63
N TRP A 166 -5.56 10.42 10.20
CA TRP A 166 -4.11 10.50 10.00
C TRP A 166 -3.72 11.52 8.92
N LEU A 167 -4.60 11.84 7.96
CA LEU A 167 -4.40 12.89 6.96
C LEU A 167 -4.34 14.32 7.55
N ASN A 168 -4.55 14.48 8.86
CA ASN A 168 -4.36 15.76 9.53
C ASN A 168 -2.90 16.14 9.76
N ALA A 169 -2.00 15.15 9.79
CA ALA A 169 -0.58 15.34 9.99
C ALA A 169 0.05 16.13 8.81
N PRO A 170 0.62 17.33 9.04
CA PRO A 170 1.19 18.17 7.97
C PRO A 170 2.23 17.45 7.12
N GLU A 171 3.06 16.61 7.74
CA GLU A 171 4.09 15.80 7.09
C GLU A 171 3.51 14.83 6.06
N PHE A 172 2.34 14.22 6.32
CA PHE A 172 1.67 13.34 5.37
C PHE A 172 0.96 14.11 4.27
N ARG A 173 0.45 15.31 4.57
CA ARG A 173 -0.12 16.19 3.53
C ARG A 173 0.95 16.56 2.52
N ALA A 174 2.15 16.93 2.98
CA ALA A 174 3.24 17.35 2.11
C ALA A 174 3.65 16.26 1.10
N VAL A 175 3.59 14.98 1.48
CA VAL A 175 3.93 13.86 0.58
C VAL A 175 2.74 13.37 -0.26
N LEU A 176 1.50 13.75 0.06
CA LEU A 176 0.29 13.34 -0.68
C LEU A 176 -0.29 14.44 -1.57
N GLU A 177 0.18 15.67 -1.43
CA GLU A 177 -0.11 16.78 -2.33
C GLU A 177 0.53 16.57 -3.70
N GLU A 178 0.03 17.31 -4.68
CA GLU A 178 0.56 17.31 -6.04
C GLU A 178 2.06 17.71 -6.08
N GLY A 179 2.86 16.92 -6.80
CA GLY A 179 4.26 17.21 -7.06
C GLY A 179 4.52 18.05 -8.32
N ASN A 180 5.78 18.36 -8.57
CA ASN A 180 6.25 19.22 -9.66
C ASN A 180 6.87 18.43 -10.84
N GLY A 181 6.35 17.23 -11.11
CA GLY A 181 6.84 16.35 -12.17
C GLY A 181 8.00 15.47 -11.69
N GLU A 182 9.16 16.06 -11.43
CA GLU A 182 10.37 15.29 -11.05
C GLU A 182 10.26 14.63 -9.67
N ASN A 183 9.53 15.25 -8.73
CA ASN A 183 9.30 14.68 -7.41
C ASN A 183 7.96 13.94 -7.27
N GLN A 184 7.17 13.81 -8.35
CA GLN A 184 5.87 13.14 -8.32
C GLN A 184 6.04 11.69 -8.77
N ILE A 185 5.80 10.74 -7.87
CA ILE A 185 5.87 9.31 -8.18
C ILE A 185 4.70 8.90 -9.06
N ASP A 186 5.02 8.30 -10.20
CA ASP A 186 4.08 7.61 -11.08
C ASP A 186 4.44 6.11 -11.13
N PHE A 187 3.67 5.28 -10.43
CA PHE A 187 3.93 3.84 -10.40
C PHE A 187 3.71 3.14 -11.76
N SER A 188 3.00 3.76 -12.71
CA SER A 188 2.88 3.18 -14.07
C SER A 188 4.21 3.18 -14.83
N ALA A 189 5.16 4.04 -14.42
CA ALA A 189 6.51 4.09 -14.97
C ALA A 189 7.25 2.75 -14.80
N TYR A 190 6.91 1.95 -13.79
CA TYR A 190 7.45 0.60 -13.60
C TYR A 190 7.25 -0.33 -14.80
N LEU A 191 6.22 -0.11 -15.61
CA LEU A 191 5.92 -0.94 -16.78
C LEU A 191 6.81 -0.63 -18.00
N SER A 192 7.51 0.50 -18.00
CA SER A 192 8.21 1.01 -19.19
C SER A 192 9.63 1.53 -18.92
N SER A 193 9.98 1.73 -17.65
CA SER A 193 11.26 2.29 -17.23
C SER A 193 11.68 1.74 -15.87
N VAL A 194 12.96 1.89 -15.54
CA VAL A 194 13.48 1.52 -14.23
C VAL A 194 13.30 2.69 -13.25
N MET A 195 12.67 2.42 -12.11
CA MET A 195 12.50 3.38 -11.02
C MET A 195 12.67 2.68 -9.67
N SER A 196 13.23 3.40 -8.71
CA SER A 196 13.32 3.00 -7.31
C SER A 196 12.42 3.88 -6.46
N VAL A 197 11.49 3.27 -5.73
CA VAL A 197 10.68 3.96 -4.73
C VAL A 197 10.92 3.34 -3.35
N TYR A 198 11.33 4.18 -2.40
CA TYR A 198 11.45 3.84 -1.00
C TYR A 198 10.32 4.51 -0.22
N VAL A 199 9.62 3.75 0.62
CA VAL A 199 8.56 4.25 1.50
C VAL A 199 9.09 4.22 2.92
N CYS A 200 9.50 5.39 3.40
CA CYS A 200 10.23 5.55 4.65
C CYS A 200 9.28 6.03 5.75
N LEU A 201 9.01 5.16 6.72
CA LEU A 201 8.18 5.51 7.88
C LEU A 201 8.77 4.89 9.14
N PRO A 202 9.13 5.69 10.16
CA PRO A 202 9.70 5.14 11.38
C PRO A 202 8.75 4.16 12.06
N ALA A 203 9.29 3.03 12.53
CA ALA A 203 8.52 1.97 13.18
C ALA A 203 7.55 2.43 14.29
N PRO A 204 7.87 3.42 15.15
CA PRO A 204 6.92 3.93 16.15
C PRO A 204 5.63 4.51 15.57
N TYR A 205 5.65 4.93 14.30
CA TYR A 205 4.53 5.57 13.61
C TYR A 205 3.69 4.60 12.76
N PHE A 206 4.10 3.32 12.67
CA PHE A 206 3.41 2.31 11.87
C PHE A 206 1.95 2.13 12.24
N ALA A 207 1.64 1.97 13.53
CA ALA A 207 0.25 1.82 13.97
C ALA A 207 -0.62 3.05 13.63
N THR A 208 -0.04 4.25 13.69
CA THR A 208 -0.76 5.50 13.42
C THR A 208 -0.99 5.73 11.92
N PHE A 209 -0.03 5.36 11.08
CA PHE A 209 -0.04 5.66 9.64
C PHE A 209 -0.04 4.41 8.75
N ASN A 210 -0.44 3.26 9.28
CA ASN A 210 -0.61 2.01 8.51
C ASN A 210 -1.48 2.23 7.26
N ARG A 211 -2.54 3.06 7.34
CA ARG A 211 -3.41 3.36 6.19
C ARG A 211 -2.69 4.07 5.06
N TRP A 212 -1.69 4.91 5.37
CA TRP A 212 -0.83 5.50 4.35
C TRP A 212 0.06 4.45 3.70
N LEU A 213 0.63 3.53 4.48
CA LEU A 213 1.40 2.41 3.92
C LEU A 213 0.55 1.54 2.99
N ARG A 214 -0.65 1.15 3.45
CA ARG A 214 -1.62 0.39 2.66
C ARG A 214 -1.98 1.10 1.36
N LEU A 215 -2.24 2.41 1.44
CA LEU A 215 -2.52 3.26 0.28
C LEU A 215 -1.40 3.19 -0.77
N VAL A 216 -0.16 3.43 -0.35
CA VAL A 216 0.99 3.51 -1.27
C VAL A 216 1.30 2.14 -1.86
N VAL A 217 1.27 1.08 -1.05
CA VAL A 217 1.50 -0.30 -1.51
C VAL A 217 0.41 -0.76 -2.47
N ALA A 218 -0.86 -0.50 -2.14
CA ALA A 218 -1.99 -0.86 -2.99
C ALA A 218 -1.90 -0.15 -4.35
N ALA A 219 -1.59 1.15 -4.37
CA ALA A 219 -1.45 1.89 -5.61
C ALA A 219 -0.29 1.40 -6.49
N ALA A 220 0.86 1.07 -5.87
CA ALA A 220 2.01 0.53 -6.59
C ALA A 220 1.74 -0.85 -7.20
N LEU A 221 1.08 -1.74 -6.45
CA LEU A 221 0.67 -3.05 -6.97
C LEU A 221 -0.40 -2.92 -8.06
N ASP A 222 -1.37 -2.03 -7.85
CA ASP A 222 -2.46 -1.84 -8.80
C ASP A 222 -1.95 -1.36 -10.16
N ALA A 223 -1.01 -0.40 -10.18
CA ALA A 223 -0.36 0.08 -11.38
C ALA A 223 0.31 -1.05 -12.21
N MET A 224 0.83 -2.08 -11.53
CA MET A 224 1.41 -3.26 -12.19
C MET A 224 0.36 -4.23 -12.72
N THR A 225 -0.78 -4.36 -12.04
CA THR A 225 -1.78 -5.40 -12.33
C THR A 225 -2.95 -4.96 -13.21
N LYS A 226 -3.00 -3.68 -13.62
CA LYS A 226 -4.06 -3.14 -14.49
C LYS A 226 -4.17 -3.83 -15.86
N ARG A 227 -3.05 -4.30 -16.41
CA ARG A 227 -2.99 -5.00 -17.69
C ARG A 227 -1.90 -6.06 -17.65
N LEU A 228 -2.12 -7.17 -18.34
CA LEU A 228 -1.09 -8.21 -18.49
C LEU A 228 -0.03 -7.77 -19.51
N ALA A 229 0.87 -6.90 -19.07
CA ALA A 229 1.98 -6.37 -19.86
C ALA A 229 3.20 -6.19 -18.94
N PRO A 230 3.84 -7.29 -18.52
CA PRO A 230 4.97 -7.23 -17.59
C PRO A 230 6.15 -6.45 -18.21
N PRO A 231 6.90 -5.68 -17.40
CA PRO A 231 8.15 -5.07 -17.87
C PRO A 231 9.21 -6.14 -18.18
N PRO A 232 10.28 -5.78 -18.94
CA PRO A 232 11.35 -6.71 -19.28
C PRO A 232 12.01 -7.34 -18.04
N GLU A 233 12.25 -6.54 -17.01
CA GLU A 233 12.76 -6.99 -15.72
C GLU A 233 11.65 -6.92 -14.66
N PRO A 234 11.43 -7.98 -13.86
CA PRO A 234 10.45 -7.96 -12.79
C PRO A 234 10.69 -6.82 -11.79
N VAL A 235 9.60 -6.19 -11.35
CA VAL A 235 9.62 -5.16 -10.32
C VAL A 235 9.63 -5.83 -8.96
N ARG A 236 10.65 -5.55 -8.16
CA ARG A 236 10.79 -6.15 -6.83
C ARG A 236 10.07 -5.32 -5.78
N PHE A 237 9.10 -5.92 -5.10
CA PHE A 237 8.43 -5.35 -3.94
C PHE A 237 9.06 -5.93 -2.68
N VAL A 238 9.94 -5.18 -2.03
CA VAL A 238 10.57 -5.56 -0.76
C VAL A 238 9.77 -4.92 0.37
N LEU A 239 8.95 -5.71 1.03
CA LEU A 239 8.10 -5.26 2.12
C LEU A 239 8.75 -5.68 3.44
N ASP A 240 9.63 -4.82 3.97
CA ASP A 240 10.13 -4.98 5.33
C ASP A 240 8.95 -4.91 6.31
N GLU A 241 8.86 -5.78 7.31
CA GLU A 241 7.76 -5.77 8.29
C GLU A 241 6.33 -5.82 7.67
N VAL A 242 6.04 -6.79 6.79
CA VAL A 242 4.72 -6.92 6.12
C VAL A 242 3.54 -6.94 7.08
N ALA A 243 3.72 -7.51 8.27
CA ALA A 243 2.70 -7.60 9.31
C ALA A 243 2.06 -6.24 9.65
N GLN A 244 2.84 -5.16 9.48
CA GLN A 244 2.41 -3.80 9.76
C GLN A 244 1.38 -3.27 8.78
N LEU A 245 1.18 -3.91 7.64
CA LEU A 245 0.12 -3.58 6.69
C LEU A 245 -1.23 -4.18 7.11
N GLY A 246 -1.23 -5.21 7.96
CA GLY A 246 -2.41 -6.02 8.26
C GLY A 246 -2.89 -6.81 7.04
N ASN A 247 -4.17 -7.21 7.04
CA ASN A 247 -4.77 -7.86 5.87
C ASN A 247 -4.96 -6.84 4.74
N LEU A 248 -4.12 -6.89 3.71
CA LEU A 248 -4.28 -6.10 2.49
C LEU A 248 -4.56 -7.04 1.31
N ALA A 249 -5.82 -7.11 0.87
CA ALA A 249 -6.28 -8.03 -0.18
C ALA A 249 -5.47 -7.95 -1.49
N LYS A 250 -4.91 -6.77 -1.83
CA LYS A 250 -4.03 -6.60 -2.99
C LYS A 250 -2.73 -7.39 -2.88
N ILE A 251 -2.17 -7.54 -1.68
CA ILE A 251 -0.98 -8.37 -1.45
C ILE A 251 -1.35 -9.85 -1.59
N GLU A 252 -2.46 -10.28 -1.01
CA GLU A 252 -2.92 -11.67 -1.09
C GLU A 252 -3.22 -12.08 -2.55
N SER A 253 -3.84 -11.19 -3.32
CA SER A 253 -4.03 -11.36 -4.76
C SER A 253 -2.69 -11.40 -5.51
N ALA A 254 -1.73 -10.57 -5.10
CA ALA A 254 -0.43 -10.53 -5.73
C ALA A 254 0.38 -11.83 -5.52
N LEU A 255 0.28 -12.48 -4.35
CA LEU A 255 0.96 -13.77 -4.10
C LEU A 255 0.59 -14.84 -5.14
N THR A 256 -0.66 -14.86 -5.59
CA THR A 256 -1.16 -15.88 -6.51
C THR A 256 -0.94 -15.51 -7.98
N LEU A 257 -1.12 -14.24 -8.34
CA LEU A 257 -1.27 -13.83 -9.75
C LEU A 257 -0.11 -12.98 -10.29
N SER A 258 0.70 -12.37 -9.41
CA SER A 258 1.53 -11.24 -9.80
C SER A 258 2.81 -11.59 -10.56
N ALA A 259 3.25 -12.85 -10.51
CA ALA A 259 4.37 -13.32 -11.35
C ALA A 259 4.09 -13.09 -12.84
N GLY A 260 2.85 -13.32 -13.29
CA GLY A 260 2.43 -13.04 -14.67
C GLY A 260 2.45 -11.54 -15.04
N TYR A 261 2.33 -10.66 -14.04
CA TYR A 261 2.38 -9.20 -14.20
C TYR A 261 3.78 -8.62 -14.00
N GLY A 262 4.81 -9.46 -13.81
CA GLY A 262 6.18 -9.01 -13.61
C GLY A 262 6.41 -8.39 -12.24
N VAL A 263 5.67 -8.83 -11.22
CA VAL A 263 5.90 -8.46 -9.81
C VAL A 263 6.64 -9.59 -9.11
N GLN A 264 7.70 -9.23 -8.38
CA GLN A 264 8.42 -10.15 -7.50
C GLN A 264 8.30 -9.66 -6.06
N LEU A 265 7.49 -10.34 -5.26
CA LEU A 265 7.23 -9.97 -3.86
C LEU A 265 8.23 -10.63 -2.90
N TRP A 266 8.82 -9.82 -2.03
CA TRP A 266 9.66 -10.22 -0.91
C TRP A 266 9.00 -9.74 0.38
N GLY A 267 8.37 -10.65 1.12
CA GLY A 267 7.80 -10.36 2.42
C GLY A 267 8.75 -10.74 3.56
N ILE A 268 9.13 -9.77 4.38
CA ILE A 268 9.91 -10.02 5.59
C ILE A 268 8.97 -10.15 6.80
N TRP A 269 9.10 -11.26 7.52
CA TRP A 269 8.24 -11.64 8.64
C TRP A 269 9.09 -12.01 9.86
N GLN A 270 8.69 -11.55 11.05
CA GLN A 270 9.35 -11.91 12.31
C GLN A 270 8.92 -13.30 12.81
N HIS A 271 7.61 -13.59 12.72
CA HIS A 271 7.01 -14.83 13.20
C HIS A 271 5.95 -15.35 12.23
N ILE A 272 5.81 -16.67 12.14
CA ILE A 272 4.76 -17.29 11.31
C ILE A 272 3.35 -16.90 11.78
N LYS A 273 3.13 -16.73 13.09
CA LYS A 273 1.83 -16.27 13.64
C LYS A 273 1.37 -14.92 13.11
N ASP A 274 2.31 -14.04 12.77
CA ASP A 274 1.96 -12.76 12.19
C ASP A 274 1.35 -12.93 10.80
N ILE A 275 1.82 -13.93 10.04
CA ILE A 275 1.22 -14.29 8.75
C ILE A 275 -0.23 -14.75 8.96
N GLU A 276 -0.47 -15.67 9.89
CA GLU A 276 -1.83 -16.18 10.17
C GLU A 276 -2.79 -15.08 10.63
N ARG A 277 -2.31 -14.19 11.52
CA ARG A 277 -3.10 -13.07 12.02
C ARG A 277 -3.44 -12.07 10.92
N CYS A 278 -2.47 -11.74 10.06
CA CYS A 278 -2.64 -10.75 9.01
C CYS A 278 -3.38 -11.31 7.80
N TYR A 279 -3.26 -12.61 7.51
CA TYR A 279 -3.83 -13.24 6.33
C TYR A 279 -4.49 -14.57 6.70
N PRO A 280 -5.65 -14.54 7.40
CA PRO A 280 -6.30 -15.75 7.89
C PRO A 280 -6.84 -16.65 6.75
N SER A 281 -7.17 -16.07 5.60
CA SER A 281 -7.71 -16.79 4.43
C SER A 281 -6.62 -17.57 3.67
N SER A 282 -5.56 -16.89 3.23
CA SER A 282 -4.41 -17.57 2.62
C SER A 282 -3.58 -18.38 3.63
N GLY A 283 -3.56 -17.95 4.89
CA GLY A 283 -2.75 -18.51 5.97
C GLY A 283 -1.25 -18.48 5.69
N VAL A 284 -0.50 -19.25 6.48
CA VAL A 284 0.93 -19.50 6.28
C VAL A 284 1.19 -20.15 4.92
N GLY A 285 0.31 -21.06 4.49
CA GLY A 285 0.47 -21.78 3.23
C GLY A 285 0.52 -20.85 2.01
N GLY A 286 -0.35 -19.84 1.95
CA GLY A 286 -0.36 -18.91 0.83
C GLY A 286 0.89 -18.04 0.71
N TRP A 287 1.56 -17.75 1.84
CA TRP A 287 2.81 -16.99 1.84
C TRP A 287 4.03 -17.89 1.70
N VAL A 288 4.13 -18.94 2.51
CA VAL A 288 5.34 -19.76 2.58
C VAL A 288 5.37 -20.81 1.49
N SER A 289 4.26 -21.53 1.26
CA SER A 289 4.24 -22.60 0.24
C SER A 289 4.18 -22.07 -1.19
N SER A 290 3.65 -20.87 -1.41
CA SER A 290 3.64 -20.22 -2.73
C SER A 290 4.94 -19.47 -3.04
N SER A 291 5.86 -19.37 -2.08
CA SER A 291 7.14 -18.67 -2.27
C SER A 291 8.19 -19.62 -2.86
N GLY A 292 8.64 -19.29 -4.07
CA GLY A 292 9.71 -20.03 -4.75
C GLY A 292 11.05 -20.03 -4.01
N LEU A 293 11.25 -19.06 -3.11
CA LEU A 293 12.42 -18.96 -2.23
C LEU A 293 11.96 -18.57 -0.82
N ARG A 294 12.45 -19.31 0.19
CA ARG A 294 12.29 -18.96 1.60
C ARG A 294 13.66 -18.89 2.26
N LEU A 295 13.92 -17.78 2.95
CA LEU A 295 15.13 -17.56 3.72
C LEU A 295 14.76 -17.50 5.20
N VAL A 296 15.27 -18.45 5.97
CA VAL A 296 15.03 -18.54 7.41
C VAL A 296 16.31 -18.14 8.14
N PHE A 297 16.23 -16.96 8.78
CA PHE A 297 17.29 -16.46 9.65
C PHE A 297 17.17 -17.11 11.04
N SER A 298 18.11 -16.82 11.94
CA SER A 298 18.03 -17.30 13.32
C SER A 298 16.70 -16.91 13.96
N VAL A 299 15.87 -17.91 14.25
CA VAL A 299 14.55 -17.75 14.88
C VAL A 299 14.59 -18.32 16.30
N GLN A 300 13.89 -17.65 17.22
CA GLN A 300 13.77 -18.10 18.62
C GLN A 300 12.38 -18.64 18.96
N ASP A 301 11.39 -18.34 18.11
CA ASP A 301 10.00 -18.77 18.29
C ASP A 301 9.85 -20.27 17.98
N ASN A 302 9.34 -21.03 18.95
CA ASN A 302 9.20 -22.49 18.86
C ASN A 302 8.30 -22.92 17.71
N GLU A 303 7.25 -22.15 17.41
CA GLU A 303 6.29 -22.51 16.37
C GLU A 303 6.88 -22.33 14.98
N THR A 304 7.56 -21.20 14.76
CA THR A 304 8.32 -20.94 13.54
C THR A 304 9.42 -21.98 13.33
N ILE A 305 10.15 -22.36 14.40
CA ILE A 305 11.17 -23.42 14.36
C ILE A 305 10.54 -24.75 13.94
N ARG A 306 9.44 -25.16 14.59
CA ARG A 306 8.76 -26.42 14.28
C ARG A 306 8.26 -26.47 12.85
N TYR A 307 7.67 -25.38 12.37
CA TYR A 307 7.17 -25.28 11.00
C TYR A 307 8.28 -25.51 9.98
N PHE A 308 9.41 -24.79 10.12
CA PHE A 308 10.50 -24.92 9.16
C PHE A 308 11.27 -26.24 9.30
N ALA A 309 11.32 -26.85 10.49
CA ALA A 309 11.89 -28.19 10.66
C ALA A 309 11.07 -29.20 9.86
N ALA A 310 9.74 -29.18 10.04
CA ALA A 310 8.83 -30.02 9.26
C ALA A 310 8.91 -29.73 7.75
N ALA A 311 9.06 -28.46 7.35
CA ALA A 311 9.21 -28.07 5.94
C ALA A 311 10.50 -28.62 5.29
N THR A 312 11.54 -28.92 6.09
CA THR A 312 12.77 -29.57 5.60
C THR A 312 12.66 -31.09 5.50
N GLY A 313 11.51 -31.66 5.88
CA GLY A 313 11.31 -33.11 5.97
C GLY A 313 12.11 -33.70 7.14
N GLU A 314 13.13 -34.51 6.83
CA GLU A 314 14.04 -35.11 7.82
C GLU A 314 15.44 -34.49 7.78
N ALA A 315 15.67 -33.47 6.94
CA ALA A 315 17.00 -32.90 6.74
C ALA A 315 17.50 -32.10 7.95
N LEU A 316 16.61 -31.37 8.64
CA LEU A 316 16.93 -30.58 9.82
C LEU A 316 15.90 -30.79 10.93
N THR A 317 16.38 -30.94 12.16
CA THR A 317 15.54 -31.02 13.36
C THR A 317 15.19 -29.63 13.90
N GLU A 318 14.25 -29.55 14.84
CA GLU A 318 13.97 -28.31 15.59
C GLU A 318 15.23 -27.76 16.29
N THR A 319 16.12 -28.65 16.75
CA THR A 319 17.38 -28.27 17.40
C THR A 319 18.34 -27.63 16.39
N ASP A 320 18.46 -28.20 15.18
CA ASP A 320 19.35 -27.67 14.14
C ASP A 320 18.91 -26.27 13.69
N ILE A 321 17.60 -26.03 13.55
CA ILE A 321 17.06 -24.70 13.20
C ILE A 321 17.24 -23.70 14.36
N ARG A 322 17.06 -24.13 15.61
CA ARG A 322 17.31 -23.27 16.78
C ARG A 322 18.77 -22.87 16.90
N GLN A 323 19.67 -23.75 16.46
CA GLN A 323 21.12 -23.59 16.58
C GLN A 323 21.78 -23.44 15.21
N LEU A 324 21.15 -22.69 14.30
CA LEU A 324 21.77 -22.34 13.02
C LEU A 324 23.17 -21.75 13.27
N PRO A 325 24.21 -22.23 12.55
CA PRO A 325 25.56 -21.73 12.77
C PRO A 325 25.64 -20.20 12.60
N PRO A 326 26.47 -19.50 13.38
CA PRO A 326 26.62 -18.06 13.24
C PRO A 326 26.96 -17.66 11.81
N GLY A 327 26.24 -16.68 11.27
CA GLY A 327 26.43 -16.22 9.89
C GLY A 327 25.86 -17.16 8.82
N LYS A 328 25.20 -18.26 9.18
CA LYS A 328 24.43 -19.08 8.24
C LYS A 328 22.95 -18.72 8.29
N LEU A 329 22.25 -19.00 7.20
CA LEU A 329 20.79 -19.00 7.12
C LEU A 329 20.32 -20.24 6.37
N LEU A 330 19.13 -20.72 6.69
CA LEU A 330 18.49 -21.82 5.98
C LEU A 330 17.81 -21.26 4.73
N CYS A 331 18.14 -21.83 3.57
CA CYS A 331 17.55 -21.51 2.28
C CYS A 331 16.73 -22.71 1.79
N LEU A 332 15.47 -22.44 1.42
CA LEU A 332 14.55 -23.41 0.84
C LEU A 332 14.09 -22.89 -0.52
N MET A 333 14.52 -23.53 -1.60
CA MET A 333 14.11 -23.23 -2.97
C MET A 333 13.18 -24.34 -3.48
N ASP A 334 12.18 -23.95 -4.26
CA ASP A 334 11.22 -24.92 -4.80
C ASP A 334 11.90 -25.94 -5.72
N GLY A 335 11.63 -27.21 -5.47
CA GLY A 335 12.23 -28.32 -6.22
C GLY A 335 13.66 -28.67 -5.83
N GLU A 336 14.26 -27.99 -4.85
CA GLU A 336 15.62 -28.23 -4.38
C GLU A 336 15.67 -28.72 -2.93
N ASN A 337 16.79 -29.34 -2.56
CA ASN A 337 17.02 -29.74 -1.17
C ASN A 337 17.31 -28.52 -0.28
N PRO A 338 16.93 -28.54 1.01
CA PRO A 338 17.31 -27.52 1.97
C PRO A 338 18.82 -27.34 2.05
N VAL A 339 19.30 -26.09 2.02
CA VAL A 339 20.72 -25.78 2.11
C VAL A 339 21.00 -24.67 3.13
N LEU A 340 22.11 -24.82 3.86
CA LEU A 340 22.64 -23.75 4.70
C LEU A 340 23.59 -22.89 3.87
N VAL A 341 23.25 -21.62 3.71
CA VAL A 341 24.05 -20.66 2.94
C VAL A 341 24.65 -19.61 3.86
N ASP A 342 25.78 -19.04 3.43
CA ASP A 342 26.41 -17.94 4.15
C ASP A 342 25.58 -16.67 4.00
N ARG A 343 25.37 -15.98 5.12
CA ARG A 343 24.84 -14.63 5.14
C ARG A 343 25.85 -13.72 4.47
N TRP A 344 25.38 -12.90 3.55
CA TRP A 344 26.21 -11.86 2.95
C TRP A 344 26.81 -10.97 4.06
N PRO A 345 28.15 -10.88 4.16
CA PRO A 345 28.80 -10.14 5.24
C PRO A 345 28.64 -8.61 5.12
N GLY A 346 28.05 -8.13 4.01
CA GLY A 346 28.03 -6.73 3.62
C GLY A 346 29.22 -6.35 2.74
N PRO A 347 29.20 -5.17 2.11
CA PRO A 347 30.42 -4.59 1.58
C PRO A 347 31.38 -4.33 2.75
N GLY A 348 32.59 -4.91 2.67
CA GLY A 348 33.65 -4.75 3.66
C GLY A 348 34.43 -3.44 3.51
#